data_AF-X1Q143-F1
#
_entry.id   AF-X1Q143-F1
#
_cell.length_a   1.000
_cell.length_b   1.000
_cell.length_c   1.000
_cell.angle_alpha   90.00
_cell.angle_beta   90.00
_cell.angle_gamma   90.00
#
_symmetry.space_group_name_H-M   'P 1'
#
loop_
_entity.id
_entity.type
_entity.pdbx_description
1 polymer ?
#
loop_
_entity_poly.entity_id
_entity_poly.type
_entity_poly.pdbx_seq_one_letter_code
_entity_poly.pdbx_strand_id
1 'polypeptide(L)'
;MISPNIIKFLTTLKKNNNRDWFNKNKKWYQSSREEFEVYVHCLISEIQKFDADIRFLAAKDCIFRIYRDVRFSKDKSPYKTNFGAFIVKDGRKSGNAGYYLHIEPGSSFLGGGIYMPPAETLRVVRKEIFENIEEFK
;
A
#
# COMPACT_ATOMS: atom_id res chain seq x y z
N MET A 1 -14.45 5.37 6.05
CA MET A 1 -14.97 4.38 5.09
C MET A 1 -14.33 4.63 3.73
N ILE A 2 -14.06 3.60 2.92
CA ILE A 2 -13.45 3.80 1.58
C ILE A 2 -14.47 4.44 0.65
N SER A 3 -14.05 5.48 -0.08
CA SER A 3 -14.92 6.23 -0.96
C SER A 3 -15.35 5.41 -2.19
N PRO A 4 -16.65 5.43 -2.57
CA PRO A 4 -17.12 4.85 -3.83
C PRO A 4 -16.42 5.43 -5.06
N ASN A 5 -15.95 6.68 -4.97
CA ASN A 5 -15.20 7.35 -6.04
C ASN A 5 -13.93 6.59 -6.41
N ILE A 6 -13.16 6.15 -5.40
CA ILE A 6 -11.94 5.37 -5.55
C ILE A 6 -12.22 4.06 -6.30
N ILE A 7 -13.24 3.30 -5.85
CA ILE A 7 -13.60 2.02 -6.44
C ILE A 7 -14.07 2.20 -7.89
N LYS A 8 -14.87 3.23 -8.16
CA LYS A 8 -15.34 3.57 -9.52
C LYS A 8 -14.18 3.96 -10.44
N PHE A 9 -13.26 4.78 -9.96
CA PHE A 9 -12.06 5.15 -10.70
C PHE A 9 -11.22 3.92 -11.08
N LEU A 10 -10.87 3.08 -10.10
CA LEU A 10 -10.03 1.89 -10.32
C LEU A 10 -10.70 0.89 -11.27
N THR A 11 -12.01 0.69 -11.14
CA THR A 11 -12.80 -0.16 -12.05
C THR A 11 -12.77 0.37 -13.49
N THR A 12 -12.89 1.68 -13.66
CA THR A 12 -12.89 2.32 -14.98
C THR A 12 -11.48 2.35 -15.59
N LEU A 13 -10.45 2.62 -14.76
CA LEU A 13 -9.05 2.56 -15.15
C LEU A 13 -8.67 1.16 -15.65
N LYS A 14 -9.13 0.09 -14.97
CA LYS A 14 -8.87 -1.29 -15.38
C LYS A 14 -9.34 -1.58 -16.80
N LYS A 15 -10.45 -0.99 -17.23
CA LYS A 15 -10.99 -1.12 -18.60
C LYS A 15 -10.29 -0.21 -19.63
N ASN A 16 -9.65 0.87 -19.17
CA ASN A 16 -9.09 1.93 -20.03
C ASN A 16 -7.62 2.24 -19.70
N ASN A 17 -6.81 1.21 -19.42
CA ASN A 17 -5.46 1.38 -18.90
C ASN A 17 -4.46 1.80 -20.00
N ASN A 18 -4.56 3.06 -20.43
CA ASN A 18 -3.68 3.69 -21.40
C ASN A 18 -3.45 5.17 -21.05
N ARG A 19 -2.38 5.76 -21.59
CA ARG A 19 -1.91 7.10 -21.24
C ARG A 19 -2.90 8.20 -21.62
N ASP A 20 -3.54 8.08 -22.78
CA ASP A 20 -4.44 9.11 -23.31
C ASP A 20 -5.70 9.23 -22.45
N TRP A 21 -6.29 8.08 -22.11
CA TRP A 21 -7.43 8.04 -21.20
C TRP A 21 -7.05 8.57 -19.81
N PHE A 22 -5.91 8.15 -19.26
CA PHE A 22 -5.47 8.62 -17.95
C PHE A 22 -5.22 10.12 -17.92
N ASN A 23 -4.60 10.69 -18.95
CA ASN A 23 -4.35 12.13 -19.03
C ASN A 23 -5.65 12.94 -19.05
N LYS A 24 -6.66 12.48 -19.82
CA LYS A 24 -8.00 13.09 -19.83
C LYS A 24 -8.71 12.99 -18.48
N ASN A 25 -8.44 11.92 -17.72
CA ASN A 25 -9.06 11.65 -16.41
C ASN A 25 -8.14 11.97 -15.22
N LYS A 26 -7.07 12.74 -15.44
CA LYS A 26 -6.04 13.00 -14.41
C LYS A 26 -6.60 13.70 -13.17
N LYS A 27 -7.57 14.59 -13.34
CA LYS A 27 -8.29 15.24 -12.22
C LYS A 27 -9.04 14.23 -11.35
N TRP A 28 -9.65 13.22 -11.97
CA TRP A 28 -10.36 12.16 -11.25
C TRP A 28 -9.39 11.28 -10.46
N TYR A 29 -8.23 10.95 -11.04
CA TYR A 29 -7.15 10.28 -10.32
C TYR A 29 -6.67 11.12 -9.11
N GLN A 30 -6.47 12.44 -9.28
CA GLN A 30 -6.02 13.32 -8.20
C GLN A 30 -7.02 13.35 -7.04
N SER A 31 -8.30 13.58 -7.32
CA SER A 31 -9.37 13.53 -6.30
C SER A 31 -9.45 12.15 -5.62
N SER A 32 -9.37 11.05 -6.38
CA SER A 32 -9.37 9.70 -5.79
C SER A 32 -8.15 9.45 -4.89
N ARG A 33 -6.98 10.01 -5.27
CA ARG A 33 -5.76 9.89 -4.48
C ARG A 33 -5.84 10.71 -3.18
N GLU A 34 -6.39 11.92 -3.24
CA GLU A 34 -6.59 12.77 -2.05
C GLU A 34 -7.54 12.10 -1.05
N GLU A 35 -8.64 11.51 -1.53
CA GLU A 35 -9.54 10.74 -0.68
C GLU A 35 -8.86 9.50 -0.08
N PHE A 36 -8.00 8.82 -0.85
CA PHE A 36 -7.22 7.70 -0.33
C PHE A 36 -6.20 8.15 0.72
N GLU A 37 -5.58 9.33 0.55
CA GLU A 37 -4.65 9.91 1.52
C GLU A 37 -5.33 10.24 2.84
N VAL A 38 -6.53 10.82 2.80
CA VAL A 38 -7.34 11.05 4.01
C VAL A 38 -7.65 9.72 4.71
N TYR A 39 -8.03 8.68 3.97
CA TYR A 39 -8.29 7.37 4.55
C TYR A 39 -7.04 6.76 5.22
N VAL A 40 -5.88 6.84 4.55
CA VAL A 40 -4.60 6.38 5.11
C VAL A 40 -4.22 7.17 6.35
N HIS A 41 -4.48 8.47 6.38
CA HIS A 41 -4.25 9.30 7.57
C HIS A 41 -5.09 8.82 8.77
N CYS A 42 -6.39 8.61 8.57
CA CYS A 42 -7.24 8.04 9.62
C CYS A 42 -6.76 6.66 10.08
N LEU A 43 -6.34 5.80 9.14
CA LEU A 43 -5.81 4.48 9.47
C LEU A 43 -4.53 4.57 10.31
N ILE A 44 -3.61 5.48 9.99
CA ILE A 44 -2.41 5.75 10.79
C ILE A 44 -2.80 6.16 12.22
N SER A 45 -3.80 7.05 12.38
CA SER A 45 -4.28 7.48 13.69
C SER A 45 -4.87 6.34 14.52
N GLU A 46 -5.52 5.36 13.88
CA GLU A 46 -6.02 4.16 14.58
C GLU A 46 -4.89 3.21 14.96
N ILE A 47 -3.92 3.00 14.07
CA ILE A 47 -2.74 2.14 14.35
C ILE A 47 -1.93 2.69 15.53
N GLN A 48 -1.76 4.01 15.60
CA GLN A 48 -1.05 4.70 16.69
C GLN A 48 -1.57 4.40 18.10
N LYS A 49 -2.83 3.96 18.23
CA LYS A 49 -3.44 3.65 19.53
C LYS A 49 -2.86 2.38 20.15
N PHE A 50 -2.35 1.46 19.32
CA PHE A 50 -1.81 0.17 19.79
C PHE A 50 -0.35 -0.06 19.38
N ASP A 51 0.14 0.62 18.35
CA ASP A 51 1.52 0.52 17.88
C ASP A 51 2.24 1.87 18.02
N ALA A 52 3.06 1.96 19.08
CA ALA A 52 3.78 3.18 19.41
C ALA A 52 4.91 3.52 18.41
N ASP A 53 5.33 2.58 17.56
CA ASP A 53 6.36 2.79 16.55
C ASP A 53 5.83 3.53 15.31
N ILE A 54 4.51 3.53 15.10
CA ILE A 54 3.84 4.18 13.98
C ILE A 54 3.55 5.66 14.27
N ARG A 55 4.57 6.42 14.71
CA ARG A 55 4.43 7.86 15.01
C ARG A 55 5.03 8.73 13.91
N PHE A 56 4.51 9.95 13.80
CA PHE A 56 5.04 11.01 12.92
C PHE A 56 5.09 10.66 11.42
N LEU A 57 4.28 9.71 10.96
CA LEU A 57 4.17 9.37 9.54
C LEU A 57 3.17 10.28 8.83
N ALA A 58 3.58 10.87 7.71
CA ALA A 58 2.66 11.54 6.80
C ALA A 58 2.06 10.53 5.82
N ALA A 59 0.73 10.53 5.68
CA ALA A 59 0.00 9.58 4.84
C ALA A 59 0.52 9.55 3.39
N LYS A 60 0.81 10.72 2.81
CA LYS A 60 1.39 10.84 1.45
C LYS A 60 2.66 10.01 1.24
N ASP A 61 3.49 9.85 2.27
CA ASP A 61 4.78 9.16 2.18
C ASP A 61 4.61 7.65 2.27
N CYS A 62 3.53 7.19 2.90
CA CYS A 62 3.10 5.80 2.95
C CYS A 62 2.44 5.32 1.64
N ILE A 63 1.94 6.21 0.79
CA ILE A 63 1.19 5.84 -0.42
C ILE A 63 2.13 5.50 -1.58
N PHE A 64 1.84 4.41 -2.30
CA PHE A 64 2.58 4.05 -3.52
C PHE A 64 2.12 4.87 -4.73
N ARG A 65 3.07 5.11 -5.65
CA ARG A 65 2.74 5.64 -6.98
C ARG A 65 1.87 4.66 -7.78
N ILE A 66 0.95 5.23 -8.58
CA ILE A 66 0.09 4.48 -9.48
C ILE A 66 0.81 3.94 -10.72
N TYR A 67 1.93 4.55 -11.13
CA TYR A 67 2.67 4.13 -12.33
C TYR A 67 3.32 2.76 -12.16
N ARG A 68 3.19 1.90 -13.18
CA ARG A 68 3.87 0.60 -13.27
C ARG A 68 5.19 0.74 -14.01
N ASP A 69 6.17 -0.04 -13.56
CA ASP A 69 7.34 -0.33 -14.38
C ASP A 69 6.99 -1.51 -15.31
N VAL A 70 7.00 -1.27 -16.61
CA VAL A 70 6.56 -2.25 -17.62
C VAL A 70 7.69 -2.68 -18.55
N ARG A 71 8.95 -2.28 -18.28
CA ARG A 71 10.10 -2.56 -19.17
C ARG A 71 10.22 -4.04 -19.49
N PHE A 72 10.13 -4.89 -18.46
CA PHE A 72 10.27 -6.34 -18.56
C PHE A 72 8.94 -7.12 -18.48
N SER A 73 7.81 -6.43 -18.32
CA SER A 73 6.48 -7.07 -18.21
C SER A 73 5.93 -7.44 -19.59
N LYS A 74 5.26 -8.59 -19.71
CA LYS A 74 4.45 -8.93 -20.90
C LYS A 74 3.23 -8.03 -21.02
N ASP A 75 2.57 -7.76 -19.89
CA ASP A 75 1.51 -6.77 -19.81
C ASP A 75 2.11 -5.35 -19.77
N LYS A 76 1.81 -4.56 -20.80
CA LYS A 76 2.32 -3.20 -20.98
C LYS A 76 1.39 -2.11 -20.43
N SER A 77 0.36 -2.47 -19.67
CA SER A 77 -0.53 -1.53 -19.03
C SER A 77 0.23 -0.56 -18.10
N PRO A 78 0.21 0.76 -18.34
CA PRO A 78 1.09 1.73 -17.69
C PRO A 78 0.74 2.03 -16.22
N TYR A 79 -0.47 1.72 -15.77
CA TYR A 79 -0.95 2.08 -14.43
C TYR A 79 -1.37 0.85 -13.62
N LYS A 80 -1.21 0.92 -12.30
CA LYS A 80 -1.76 -0.03 -11.34
C LYS A 80 -3.27 0.14 -11.27
N THR A 81 -3.98 -0.96 -11.10
CA THR A 81 -5.44 -0.99 -10.89
C THR A 81 -5.83 -1.00 -9.41
N ASN A 82 -4.89 -0.62 -8.55
CA ASN A 82 -5.06 -0.51 -7.11
C ASN A 82 -4.43 0.77 -6.57
N PHE A 83 -4.93 1.18 -5.41
CA PHE A 83 -4.19 2.04 -4.49
C PHE A 83 -3.58 1.17 -3.39
N GLY A 84 -2.33 1.47 -3.05
CA GLY A 84 -1.64 0.79 -1.96
C GLY A 84 -0.96 1.78 -1.04
N ALA A 85 -0.92 1.46 0.24
CA ALA A 85 -0.12 2.16 1.24
C ALA A 85 0.65 1.17 2.10
N PHE A 86 1.89 1.50 2.46
CA PHE A 86 2.67 0.75 3.44
C PHE A 86 3.05 1.69 4.58
N ILE A 87 2.51 1.39 5.76
CA ILE A 87 2.61 2.17 6.99
C ILE A 87 3.63 1.47 7.87
N VAL A 88 4.78 2.10 8.04
CA VAL A 88 5.94 1.47 8.69
C VAL A 88 6.84 2.55 9.29
N LYS A 89 7.44 2.24 10.43
CA LYS A 89 8.44 3.08 11.08
C LYS A 89 9.61 3.38 10.15
N ASP A 90 10.07 4.63 10.19
CA ASP A 90 11.16 5.17 9.36
C ASP A 90 10.91 5.11 7.84
N GLY A 91 9.65 4.91 7.44
CA GLY A 91 9.20 4.97 6.05
C GLY A 91 9.42 3.68 5.25
N ARG A 92 8.80 3.61 4.07
CA ARG A 92 8.62 2.38 3.27
C ARG A 92 9.90 1.65 2.83
N LYS A 93 11.07 2.26 2.99
CA LYS A 93 12.37 1.70 2.62
C LYS A 93 13.21 1.28 3.82
N SER A 94 12.68 1.40 5.05
CA SER A 94 13.42 1.09 6.27
C SER A 94 13.78 -0.39 6.44
N GLY A 95 13.01 -1.29 5.81
CA GLY A 95 13.16 -2.73 6.02
C GLY A 95 12.48 -3.25 7.29
N ASN A 96 11.78 -2.38 8.02
CA ASN A 96 11.02 -2.74 9.21
C ASN A 96 9.72 -3.49 8.84
N ALA A 97 9.16 -4.18 9.84
CA ALA A 97 7.81 -4.72 9.76
C ALA A 97 6.79 -3.59 9.78
N GLY A 98 5.74 -3.69 8.97
CA GLY A 98 4.68 -2.69 8.94
C GLY A 98 3.37 -3.22 8.40
N TYR A 99 2.43 -2.31 8.18
CA TYR A 99 1.06 -2.62 7.74
C TYR A 99 0.87 -2.21 6.29
N TYR A 100 0.41 -3.14 5.46
CA TYR A 100 0.10 -2.91 4.06
C TYR A 100 -1.41 -2.86 3.84
N LEU A 101 -1.88 -1.77 3.24
CA LEU A 101 -3.25 -1.61 2.77
C LEU A 101 -3.29 -1.74 1.25
N HIS A 102 -4.18 -2.58 0.74
CA HIS A 102 -4.41 -2.77 -0.69
C HIS A 102 -5.88 -2.57 -1.05
N ILE A 103 -6.16 -1.56 -1.88
CA ILE A 103 -7.52 -1.27 -2.36
C ILE A 103 -7.58 -1.55 -3.86
N GLU A 104 -8.27 -2.63 -4.20
CA GLU A 104 -8.56 -3.06 -5.58
C GLU A 104 -10.01 -3.56 -5.68
N PRO A 105 -10.79 -3.18 -6.71
CA PRO A 105 -12.13 -3.71 -6.90
C PRO A 105 -12.12 -5.23 -7.01
N GLY A 106 -12.77 -5.91 -6.05
CA GLY A 106 -12.86 -7.37 -5.96
C GLY A 106 -11.67 -8.08 -5.31
N SER A 107 -10.59 -7.37 -4.98
CA SER A 107 -9.34 -7.95 -4.47
C SER A 107 -8.67 -7.08 -3.40
N SER A 108 -9.47 -6.40 -2.56
CA SER A 108 -8.93 -5.57 -1.49
C SER A 108 -8.52 -6.42 -0.28
N PHE A 109 -7.39 -6.09 0.35
CA PHE A 109 -6.90 -6.79 1.53
C PHE A 109 -6.00 -5.90 2.40
N LEU A 110 -5.75 -6.36 3.62
CA LEU A 110 -4.76 -5.80 4.54
C LEU A 110 -3.75 -6.89 4.91
N GLY A 111 -2.49 -6.51 5.08
CA GLY A 111 -1.42 -7.40 5.51
C GLY A 111 -0.50 -6.73 6.52
N GLY A 112 0.28 -7.53 7.24
CA GLY A 112 1.31 -7.06 8.16
C GLY A 112 2.58 -7.89 8.01
N GLY A 113 3.73 -7.27 8.28
CA GLY A 113 5.02 -7.97 8.34
C GLY A 113 6.12 -7.28 7.55
N ILE A 114 7.19 -8.05 7.28
CA ILE A 114 8.40 -7.57 6.59
C ILE A 114 8.38 -8.05 5.15
N TYR A 115 8.51 -7.12 4.20
CA TYR A 115 8.49 -7.44 2.78
C TYR A 115 9.90 -7.70 2.25
N MET A 116 10.14 -8.90 1.73
CA MET A 116 11.40 -9.34 1.12
C MET A 116 12.67 -8.94 1.92
N PRO A 117 12.78 -9.32 3.22
CA PRO A 117 13.97 -9.02 4.01
C PRO A 117 15.22 -9.71 3.44
N PRO A 118 16.42 -9.12 3.63
CA PRO A 118 17.67 -9.79 3.31
C PRO A 118 17.84 -11.06 4.16
N ALA A 119 18.68 -11.99 3.71
CA ALA A 119 18.84 -13.30 4.32
C ALA A 119 19.18 -13.24 5.82
N GLU A 120 20.00 -12.26 6.21
CA GLU A 120 20.38 -12.05 7.61
C GLU A 120 19.18 -11.68 8.49
N THR A 121 18.41 -10.66 8.10
CA THR A 121 17.19 -10.24 8.83
C THR A 121 16.15 -11.35 8.84
N LEU A 122 15.96 -12.06 7.73
CA LEU A 122 15.02 -13.18 7.67
C LEU A 122 15.40 -14.30 8.65
N ARG A 123 16.70 -14.59 8.79
CA ARG A 123 17.20 -15.60 9.74
C ARG A 123 16.92 -15.17 11.17
N VAL A 124 17.14 -13.90 11.51
CA VAL A 124 16.85 -13.36 12.86
C VAL A 124 15.37 -13.50 13.19
N VAL A 125 14.49 -13.05 12.29
CA VAL A 125 13.03 -13.13 12.48
C VAL A 125 12.57 -14.57 12.66
N ARG A 126 13.04 -15.49 11.82
CA ARG A 126 12.69 -16.92 11.92
C ARG A 126 13.19 -17.55 13.21
N LYS A 127 14.40 -17.18 13.65
CA LYS A 127 14.96 -17.65 14.91
C LYS A 127 14.10 -17.17 16.08
N GLU A 128 13.71 -15.90 16.09
CA GLU A 128 12.85 -15.34 17.14
C GLU A 128 11.49 -16.04 17.21
N ILE A 129 10.85 -16.30 16.07
CA ILE A 129 9.59 -17.05 16.01
C ILE A 129 9.79 -18.48 16.53
N PHE A 130 10.89 -19.13 16.16
CA PHE A 130 11.18 -20.50 16.60
C PHE A 130 11.42 -20.59 18.12
N GLU A 131 12.14 -19.62 18.69
CA GLU A 131 12.44 -19.57 20.12
C GLU A 131 11.22 -19.17 20.97
N ASN A 132 10.27 -18.43 20.40
CA ASN A 132 9.06 -17.95 21.09
C ASN A 132 7.76 -18.50 20.47
N ILE A 133 7.76 -19.77 20.05
CA ILE A 133 6.65 -20.36 19.30
C ILE A 133 5.30 -20.30 20.05
N GLU A 134 5.33 -20.33 21.38
CA GLU A 134 4.12 -20.26 22.22
C GLU A 134 3.42 -18.90 22.17
N GLU A 135 4.16 -17.84 21.87
CA GLU A 135 3.62 -16.49 21.67
C GLU A 135 3.12 -16.28 20.24
N PHE A 136 3.66 -17.05 19.28
CA PHE A 136 3.31 -17.00 17.86
C PHE A 136 2.14 -17.96 17.56
N LYS A 137 0.92 -17.56 17.95
CA LYS A 137 -0.33 -18.30 17.70
C LYS A 137 -1.17 -17.71 16.57
#